data_AF-A0A0F9FJJ4-F1
#
_entry.id   AF-A0A0F9FJJ4-F1
#
_cell.length_a   1.000
_cell.length_b   1.000
_cell.length_c   1.000
_cell.angle_alpha   90.00
_cell.angle_beta   90.00
_cell.angle_gamma   90.00
#
_symmetry.space_group_name_H-M   'P 1'
#
loop_
_entity.id
_entity.type
_entity.pdbx_description
1 polymer ?
#
loop_
_entity_poly.entity_id
_entity_poly.type
_entity_poly.pdbx_seq_one_letter_code
_entity_poly.pdbx_strand_id
1 'polypeptide(L)'
;METVQENKSKSKSNHSIVEVLEFCKAQALPARVVGKWVWIKFDSKPDTETRQALKDIGFRWSRRRGQWCHNCGLSTRPARNYRPWDKYETTLMENYVDTGLGVI
;
A
#
# COMPACT_ATOMS: atom_id res chain seq x y z
N MET A 1 -16.56 34.64 -13.49
CA MET A 1 -15.13 34.29 -13.26
C MET A 1 -15.11 32.91 -12.62
N GLU A 2 -15.25 31.87 -13.42
CA GLU A 2 -15.30 30.49 -12.94
C GLU A 2 -13.87 29.97 -12.73
N THR A 3 -13.55 29.67 -11.48
CA THR A 3 -12.25 29.15 -11.07
C THR A 3 -12.08 27.71 -11.56
N VAL A 4 -11.28 27.54 -12.61
CA VAL A 4 -10.77 26.25 -13.08
C VAL A 4 -9.87 25.67 -11.99
N GLN A 5 -10.37 24.70 -11.23
CA GLN A 5 -9.54 23.92 -10.32
C GLN A 5 -8.63 23.01 -11.13
N GLU A 6 -7.39 23.47 -11.31
CA GLU A 6 -6.26 22.75 -11.88
C GLU A 6 -6.10 21.41 -11.19
N ASN A 7 -6.58 20.36 -11.86
CA ASN A 7 -6.49 18.97 -11.46
C ASN A 7 -5.06 18.48 -11.71
N LYS A 8 -4.15 18.93 -10.82
CA LYS A 8 -2.76 18.50 -10.75
C LYS A 8 -2.71 16.99 -10.57
N SER A 9 -2.72 16.29 -11.69
CA SER A 9 -2.51 14.87 -11.82
C SER A 9 -1.03 14.64 -11.52
N LYS A 10 -0.66 14.75 -10.24
CA LYS A 10 0.62 14.26 -9.72
C LYS A 10 0.67 12.82 -10.16
N SER A 11 1.48 12.54 -11.17
CA SER A 11 1.87 11.22 -11.64
C SER A 11 2.19 10.41 -10.40
N LYS A 12 1.23 9.57 -9.98
CA LYS A 12 1.42 8.63 -8.87
C LYS A 12 2.60 7.78 -9.30
N SER A 13 3.70 7.86 -8.58
CA SER A 13 4.84 6.98 -8.80
C SER A 13 4.29 5.55 -8.79
N ASN A 14 4.31 4.91 -9.97
CA ASN A 14 3.78 3.56 -10.13
C ASN A 14 4.81 2.58 -9.60
N HIS A 15 5.09 2.61 -8.30
CA HIS A 15 5.98 1.63 -7.68
C HIS A 15 5.34 0.25 -7.80
N SER A 16 6.12 -0.70 -8.29
CA SER A 16 5.74 -2.11 -8.39
C SER A 16 5.51 -2.71 -7.00
N ILE A 17 4.85 -3.86 -6.95
CA ILE A 17 4.65 -4.56 -5.68
C ILE A 17 5.98 -4.95 -5.01
N VAL A 18 7.00 -5.29 -5.81
CA VAL A 18 8.32 -5.68 -5.32
C VAL A 18 9.00 -4.52 -4.61
N GLU A 19 9.08 -3.33 -5.25
CA GLU A 19 9.66 -2.13 -4.63
C GLU A 19 8.97 -1.75 -3.31
N VAL A 20 7.64 -1.86 -3.29
CA VAL A 20 6.84 -1.53 -2.11
C VAL A 20 7.09 -2.52 -0.98
N LEU A 21 7.21 -3.81 -1.28
CA LEU A 21 7.54 -4.82 -0.28
C LEU A 21 8.98 -4.68 0.21
N GLU A 22 9.93 -4.35 -0.67
CA GLU A 22 11.32 -4.10 -0.28
C GLU A 22 11.43 -2.89 0.67
N PHE A 23 10.71 -1.81 0.38
CA PHE A 23 10.57 -0.68 1.31
C PHE A 23 9.98 -1.12 2.67
N CYS A 24 8.93 -1.95 2.65
CA CYS A 24 8.35 -2.48 3.88
C CYS A 24 9.35 -3.35 4.65
N LYS A 25 10.23 -4.09 3.97
CA LYS A 25 11.30 -4.90 4.57
C LYS A 25 12.33 -4.04 5.26
N ALA A 26 12.85 -3.06 4.54
CA ALA A 26 13.88 -2.16 5.03
C ALA A 26 13.41 -1.39 6.29
N GLN A 27 12.12 -1.07 6.34
CA GLN A 27 11.48 -0.35 7.44
C GLN A 27 10.86 -1.27 8.51
N ALA A 28 11.04 -2.60 8.40
CA ALA A 28 10.45 -3.61 9.29
C ALA A 28 8.94 -3.42 9.52
N LEU A 29 8.21 -3.06 8.46
CA LEU A 29 6.78 -2.75 8.54
C LEU A 29 5.93 -4.04 8.52
N PRO A 30 4.82 -4.09 9.29
CA PRO A 30 3.87 -5.20 9.29
C PRO A 30 2.97 -5.16 8.04
N ALA A 31 3.59 -5.40 6.89
CA ALA A 31 2.95 -5.38 5.59
C ALA A 31 2.38 -6.76 5.21
N ARG A 32 1.23 -6.74 4.53
CA ARG A 32 0.61 -7.92 3.92
C ARG A 32 0.12 -7.62 2.52
N VAL A 33 0.25 -8.59 1.64
CA VAL A 33 -0.32 -8.57 0.31
C VAL A 33 -1.74 -9.12 0.38
N VAL A 34 -2.71 -8.40 -0.17
CA VAL A 34 -4.10 -8.85 -0.28
C VAL A 34 -4.51 -8.73 -1.74
N GLY A 35 -4.52 -9.85 -2.46
CA GLY A 35 -4.68 -9.88 -3.91
C GLY A 35 -3.61 -9.05 -4.62
N LYS A 36 -3.96 -7.84 -5.08
CA LYS A 36 -3.08 -6.92 -5.82
C LYS A 36 -2.67 -5.67 -5.04
N TRP A 37 -2.99 -5.62 -3.74
CA TRP A 37 -2.72 -4.46 -2.89
C TRP A 37 -1.79 -4.83 -1.74
N VAL A 38 -0.95 -3.89 -1.33
CA VAL A 38 -0.19 -4.00 -0.07
C VAL A 38 -0.92 -3.22 1.01
N TRP A 39 -1.16 -3.87 2.15
CA TRP A 39 -1.82 -3.31 3.32
C TRP A 39 -0.86 -3.32 4.50
N ILE A 40 -0.85 -2.23 5.28
CA ILE A 40 -0.06 -2.14 6.52
C ILE A 40 -1.01 -1.78 7.67
N LYS A 41 -0.92 -2.57 8.74
CA LYS A 41 -1.64 -2.33 9.99
C LYS A 41 -0.62 -2.11 11.10
N PHE A 42 -0.66 -0.94 11.70
CA PHE A 42 0.12 -0.65 12.91
C PHE A 42 -0.73 -0.92 14.14
N ASP A 43 -0.11 -1.44 15.20
CA ASP A 43 -0.78 -1.61 16.50
C ASP A 43 -0.96 -0.28 17.23
N SER A 44 -0.04 0.65 17.02
CA SER A 44 -0.07 2.01 17.57
C SER A 44 0.11 3.05 16.47
N LYS A 45 -0.21 4.32 16.77
CA LYS A 45 -0.07 5.41 15.80
C LYS A 45 1.41 5.54 15.39
N PRO A 46 1.76 5.33 14.11
CA PRO A 46 3.14 5.41 13.69
C PRO A 46 3.67 6.85 13.76
N ASP A 47 4.98 6.98 13.85
CA ASP A 47 5.68 8.26 13.88
C ASP A 47 5.36 9.12 12.66
N THR A 48 5.56 10.43 12.81
CA THR A 48 5.28 11.37 11.71
C THR A 48 6.18 11.10 10.51
N GLU A 49 7.43 10.68 10.74
CA GLU A 49 8.40 10.31 9.70
C GLU A 49 7.94 9.09 8.91
N THR A 50 7.56 7.99 9.59
CA THR A 50 7.02 6.80 8.93
C THR A 50 5.78 7.12 8.09
N ARG A 51 4.89 7.96 8.62
CA ARG A 51 3.69 8.41 7.86
C ARG A 51 4.03 9.23 6.64
N GLN A 52 5.11 10.02 6.69
CA GLN A 52 5.57 10.79 5.55
C GLN A 52 6.20 9.87 4.50
N ALA A 53 7.11 8.96 4.91
CA ALA A 53 7.71 7.98 4.04
C ALA A 53 6.66 7.11 3.32
N LEU A 54 5.62 6.67 4.04
CA LEU A 54 4.48 5.96 3.45
C LEU A 54 3.77 6.78 2.37
N LYS A 55 3.55 8.08 2.59
CA LYS A 55 2.92 8.94 1.59
C LYS A 55 3.82 9.18 0.39
N ASP A 56 5.12 9.29 0.60
CA ASP A 56 6.11 9.58 -0.43
C ASP A 56 6.22 8.41 -1.43
N ILE A 57 6.21 7.17 -0.93
CA ILE A 57 6.13 5.97 -1.79
C ILE A 57 4.70 5.74 -2.34
N GLY A 58 3.69 6.46 -1.84
CA GLY A 58 2.34 6.49 -2.42
C GLY A 58 1.25 5.76 -1.64
N PHE A 59 1.53 5.25 -0.43
CA PHE A 59 0.49 4.66 0.42
C PHE A 59 -0.59 5.69 0.78
N ARG A 60 -1.81 5.18 0.95
CA ARG A 60 -2.97 5.98 1.33
C ARG A 60 -3.58 5.43 2.61
N TRP A 61 -3.92 6.34 3.52
CA TRP A 61 -4.64 5.99 4.73
C TRP A 61 -6.10 5.68 4.44
N SER A 62 -6.55 4.47 4.76
CA SER A 62 -7.94 4.07 4.69
C SER A 62 -8.64 4.34 6.03
N ARG A 63 -9.25 5.53 6.17
CA ARG A 63 -10.00 5.92 7.38
C ARG A 63 -11.05 4.87 7.80
N ARG A 64 -11.71 4.24 6.82
CA ARG A 64 -12.75 3.22 7.06
C ARG A 64 -12.20 1.92 7.63
N ARG A 65 -10.92 1.62 7.38
CA ARG A 65 -10.30 0.33 7.74
C ARG A 65 -9.19 0.46 8.77
N GLY A 66 -8.85 1.69 9.16
CA GLY A 66 -7.78 1.97 10.11
C GLY A 66 -6.41 1.47 9.64
N GLN A 67 -6.17 1.43 8.32
CA GLN A 67 -4.97 0.79 7.74
C GLN A 67 -4.47 1.57 6.52
N TRP A 68 -3.17 1.45 6.24
CA TRP A 68 -2.55 2.00 5.04
C TRP A 68 -2.67 1.01 3.88
N CYS A 69 -2.87 1.51 2.67
CA CYS A 69 -2.92 0.68 1.46
C CYS A 69 -2.15 1.30 0.29
N HIS A 70 -1.51 0.44 -0.51
CA HIS A 70 -0.84 0.79 -1.76
C HIS A 70 -1.40 -0.06 -2.92
N ASN A 71 -1.57 0.55 -4.09
CA ASN A 71 -2.12 -0.11 -5.29
C ASN A 71 -1.08 -0.59 -6.29
N CYS A 72 0.21 -0.44 -5.97
CA CYS A 72 1.34 -1.05 -6.68
C CYS A 72 1.33 -0.80 -8.20
N GLY A 73 0.98 0.43 -8.61
CA GLY A 73 0.87 0.81 -10.03
C GLY A 73 -0.36 0.28 -10.77
N LEU A 74 -1.23 -0.50 -10.11
CA LEU A 74 -2.41 -1.08 -10.72
C LEU A 74 -3.63 -0.20 -10.51
N SER A 75 -4.27 0.21 -11.62
CA SER A 75 -5.57 0.87 -11.59
C SER A 75 -6.62 -0.13 -11.13
N THR A 76 -7.19 0.09 -9.95
CA THR A 76 -8.15 -0.83 -9.34
C THR A 76 -9.34 -0.06 -8.80
N ARG A 77 -10.53 -0.66 -8.88
CA ARG A 77 -11.73 -0.09 -8.27
C ARG A 77 -11.60 -0.24 -6.76
N PRO A 78 -11.87 0.83 -5.97
CA PRO A 78 -11.82 0.72 -4.52
C PRO A 78 -12.90 -0.26 -4.05
N ALA A 79 -12.51 -1.24 -3.22
CA ALA A 79 -13.45 -2.12 -2.55
C ALA A 79 -14.28 -1.30 -1.55
N ARG A 80 -15.49 -0.86 -1.93
CA ARG A 80 -16.34 0.01 -1.09
C ARG A 80 -17.22 -0.77 -0.12
N ASN A 81 -17.72 -1.94 -0.56
CA ASN A 81 -18.80 -2.68 0.10
C ASN A 81 -18.33 -3.98 0.78
N TYR A 82 -17.05 -4.31 0.70
CA TYR A 82 -16.47 -5.51 1.29
C TYR A 82 -15.04 -5.23 1.77
N ARG A 83 -14.47 -6.11 2.61
CA ARG A 83 -13.06 -6.03 2.97
C ARG A 83 -12.24 -6.89 2.00
N PRO A 84 -11.12 -6.40 1.44
CA PRO A 84 -10.34 -7.13 0.45
C PRO A 84 -9.91 -8.51 0.93
N TRP A 85 -9.55 -8.64 2.21
CA TRP A 85 -9.10 -9.90 2.80
C TRP A 85 -10.25 -10.90 3.05
N ASP A 86 -11.52 -10.48 2.92
CA ASP A 86 -12.66 -11.41 2.92
C ASP A 86 -12.89 -12.03 1.53
N LYS A 87 -12.30 -11.43 0.47
CA LYS A 87 -12.54 -11.82 -0.93
C LYS A 87 -11.29 -12.37 -1.62
N TYR A 88 -10.11 -11.83 -1.29
CA TYR A 88 -8.85 -12.16 -1.92
C TYR A 88 -7.93 -12.84 -0.91
N GLU A 89 -7.06 -13.71 -1.43
CA GLU A 89 -6.01 -14.31 -0.66
C GLU A 89 -5.12 -13.24 0.00
N THR A 90 -4.75 -13.51 1.24
CA THR A 90 -3.89 -12.66 2.05
C THR A 90 -2.58 -13.39 2.31
N THR A 91 -1.50 -12.85 1.77
CA THR A 91 -0.15 -13.38 1.93
C THR A 91 0.62 -12.40 2.79
N LEU A 92 1.20 -12.87 3.89
CA LEU A 92 2.12 -12.06 4.67
C LEU A 92 3.37 -11.80 3.84
N MET A 93 3.97 -10.62 4.04
CA MET A 93 5.15 -10.24 3.29
C MET A 93 6.30 -11.24 3.46
N GLU A 94 6.48 -11.82 4.66
CA GLU A 94 7.50 -12.85 4.93
C GLU A 94 7.36 -14.06 3.99
N ASN A 95 6.13 -14.52 3.77
CA ASN A 95 5.83 -15.66 2.93
C ASN A 95 5.91 -15.32 1.44
N TYR A 96 5.71 -14.04 1.07
CA TYR A 96 5.79 -13.59 -0.32
C TYR A 96 7.22 -13.66 -0.88
N VAL A 97 8.23 -13.42 -0.03
CA VAL A 97 9.65 -13.47 -0.43
C VAL A 97 10.14 -14.93 -0.49
N ASP A 98 9.63 -15.80 0.39
CA ASP A 98 10.01 -17.22 0.47
C ASP A 98 9.47 -18.05 -0.73
N THR A 99 8.34 -17.66 -1.32
CA THR A 99 7.73 -18.35 -2.47
C THR A 99 8.49 -18.30 -3.82
N GLY A 100 9.78 -17.92 -3.84
CA GLY A 100 10.66 -18.22 -4.98
C GLY A 100 10.78 -17.16 -6.08
N LEU A 101 10.75 -15.87 -5.74
CA LEU A 101 11.23 -14.79 -6.63
C LEU A 101 12.46 -14.04 -6.10
N GLY A 102 13.14 -14.60 -5.11
CA GLY A 102 14.39 -14.07 -4.56
C GLY A 102 15.37 -15.20 -4.28
N VAL A 103 16.03 -15.68 -5.34
CA VAL A 103 17.24 -16.51 -5.19
C VAL A 103 18.36 -15.58 -4.73
N ILE A 104 18.97 -15.97 -3.62
CA ILE A 104 20.27 -15.56 -3.05
C ILE A 104 21.32 -15.19 -4.09
#